data_AF-A0A2V7M6E8-F1
#
_entry.id   AF-A0A2V7M6E8-F1
#
_cell.length_a   1.000
_cell.length_b   1.000
_cell.length_c   1.000
_cell.angle_alpha   90.00
_cell.angle_beta   90.00
_cell.angle_gamma   90.00
#
_symmetry.space_group_name_H-M   'P 1'
#
loop_
_entity.id
_entity.type
_entity.pdbx_description
1 polymer ?
#
loop_
_entity_poly.entity_id
_entity_poly.type
_entity_poly.pdbx_seq_one_letter_code
_entity_poly.pdbx_strand_id
1 'polypeptide(L)'
;MTNRQQWTLIAGVVTTAVFGVALAIKLRPQLNLLEIGSTAPAFYPDKEQNGPAQILAFANDLGLTFDILHDPSGAIRQSYDIFGVPESYLIDRDGMIVKRVIGAANWEDPVNEVLIRRLLSEP
;
A
#
# COMPACT_ATOMS: atom_id res chain seq x y z
N MET A 1 -55.01 -4.87 -37.22
CA MET A 1 -54.33 -5.68 -36.17
C MET A 1 -53.00 -4.99 -35.85
N THR A 2 -53.02 -3.99 -34.97
CA THR A 2 -51.86 -3.11 -34.68
C THR A 2 -52.04 -2.47 -33.32
N ASN A 3 -51.98 -3.27 -32.25
CA ASN A 3 -52.14 -2.74 -30.89
C ASN A 3 -51.06 -3.33 -29.97
N ARG A 4 -50.93 -4.67 -29.92
CA ARG A 4 -49.99 -5.34 -29.00
C ARG A 4 -48.51 -5.01 -29.25
N GLN A 5 -48.08 -4.91 -30.51
CA GLN A 5 -46.68 -4.59 -30.85
C GLN A 5 -46.30 -3.14 -30.54
N GLN A 6 -47.25 -2.21 -30.64
CA GLN A 6 -47.02 -0.79 -30.35
C GLN A 6 -46.92 -0.56 -28.83
N TRP A 7 -47.75 -1.26 -28.04
CA TRP A 7 -47.66 -1.23 -26.58
C TRP A 7 -46.36 -1.85 -26.03
N THR A 8 -45.83 -2.91 -26.65
CA THR A 8 -44.53 -3.48 -26.24
C THR A 8 -43.35 -2.55 -26.53
N LEU A 9 -43.38 -1.82 -27.65
CA LEU A 9 -42.34 -0.84 -27.97
C LEU A 9 -42.37 0.34 -27.00
N ILE A 10 -43.56 0.87 -26.68
CA ILE A 10 -43.72 1.95 -25.71
C ILE A 10 -43.24 1.49 -24.32
N ALA A 11 -43.63 0.29 -23.87
CA ALA A 11 -43.20 -0.25 -22.59
C ALA A 11 -41.67 -0.44 -22.51
N GLY A 12 -41.04 -0.90 -23.59
CA GLY A 12 -39.59 -1.04 -23.67
C GLY A 12 -38.84 0.30 -23.58
N VAL A 13 -39.34 1.32 -24.28
CA VAL A 13 -38.76 2.68 -24.23
C VAL A 13 -38.90 3.29 -22.84
N VAL A 14 -40.08 3.17 -22.22
CA VAL A 14 -40.32 3.67 -20.86
C VAL A 14 -39.42 2.97 -19.85
N THR A 15 -39.27 1.63 -19.96
CA THR A 15 -38.40 0.86 -19.06
C THR A 15 -36.95 1.28 -19.19
N THR A 16 -36.46 1.48 -20.42
CA THR A 16 -35.09 1.92 -20.68
C THR A 16 -34.82 3.32 -20.12
N ALA A 17 -35.76 4.24 -20.29
CA ALA A 17 -35.65 5.60 -19.76
C ALA A 17 -35.64 5.62 -18.22
N VAL A 18 -36.55 4.88 -17.58
CA VAL A 18 -36.62 4.76 -16.12
C VAL A 18 -35.36 4.13 -15.56
N PHE A 19 -34.86 3.07 -16.19
CA PHE A 19 -33.62 2.42 -15.78
C PHE A 19 -32.41 3.36 -15.90
N GLY A 20 -32.29 4.09 -17.01
CA GLY A 20 -31.22 5.07 -17.19
C GLY A 20 -31.23 6.17 -16.13
N VAL A 21 -32.42 6.71 -15.81
CA VAL A 21 -32.57 7.72 -14.76
C VAL A 21 -32.23 7.16 -13.38
N ALA A 22 -32.71 5.96 -13.05
CA ALA A 22 -32.41 5.31 -11.78
C ALA A 22 -30.91 5.00 -11.63
N LEU A 23 -30.27 4.54 -12.70
CA LEU A 23 -28.83 4.27 -12.74
C LEU A 23 -28.03 5.56 -12.54
N ALA A 24 -28.42 6.66 -13.19
CA ALA A 24 -27.78 7.96 -13.00
C ALA A 24 -27.90 8.45 -11.55
N ILE A 25 -29.08 8.34 -10.94
CA ILE A 25 -29.29 8.71 -9.52
C ILE A 25 -28.41 7.85 -8.60
N LYS A 26 -28.30 6.54 -8.87
CA LYS A 26 -27.52 5.61 -8.04
C LYS A 26 -26.01 5.84 -8.17
N LEU A 27 -25.53 6.22 -9.36
CA LEU A 27 -24.11 6.46 -9.62
C LEU A 27 -23.65 7.87 -9.19
N ARG A 28 -24.52 8.89 -9.24
CA ARG A 28 -24.19 10.28 -8.86
C ARG A 28 -23.42 10.42 -7.53
N PRO A 29 -23.82 9.79 -6.41
CA PRO A 29 -23.10 9.97 -5.13
C PRO A 29 -21.74 9.25 -5.07
N GLN A 30 -21.43 8.38 -6.03
CA GLN A 30 -20.19 7.59 -6.07
C GLN A 30 -19.14 8.19 -7.02
N LEU A 31 -19.55 9.13 -7.87
CA LEU A 31 -18.64 9.81 -8.79
C LEU A 31 -17.99 10.99 -8.08
N ASN A 32 -16.75 10.80 -7.62
CA ASN A 32 -15.88 11.92 -7.29
C ASN A 32 -15.47 12.59 -8.61
N LEU A 33 -16.13 13.69 -8.94
CA LEU A 33 -15.85 14.44 -10.15
C LEU A 33 -14.50 15.14 -10.00
N LEU A 34 -13.48 14.61 -10.66
CA LEU A 34 -12.13 15.17 -10.66
C LEU A 34 -12.07 16.28 -11.72
N GLU A 35 -12.02 17.53 -11.28
CA GLU A 35 -11.80 18.69 -12.15
C GLU A 35 -10.30 19.06 -12.18
N ILE A 36 -9.88 19.75 -13.24
CA ILE A 36 -8.52 20.33 -13.31
C ILE A 36 -8.40 21.38 -12.20
N GLY A 37 -7.54 21.12 -11.20
CA GLY A 37 -7.40 21.95 -9.99
C GLY A 37 -8.09 21.38 -8.75
N SER A 38 -8.78 20.24 -8.85
CA SER A 38 -9.24 19.50 -7.68
C SER A 38 -8.05 19.12 -6.79
N THR A 39 -8.18 19.36 -5.49
CA THR A 39 -7.16 18.95 -4.53
C THR A 39 -7.17 17.44 -4.44
N ALA A 40 -6.03 16.80 -4.69
CA ALA A 40 -5.89 15.37 -4.47
C ALA A 40 -6.32 15.04 -3.03
N PRO A 41 -7.04 13.92 -2.79
CA PRO A 41 -7.28 13.47 -1.43
C PRO A 41 -5.94 13.40 -0.71
N ALA A 42 -5.93 13.85 0.55
CA ALA A 42 -4.72 13.83 1.35
C ALA A 42 -4.16 12.40 1.33
N PHE A 43 -2.99 12.25 0.72
CA PHE A 43 -2.24 11.02 0.77
C PHE A 43 -1.71 10.93 2.20
N TYR A 44 -2.52 10.32 3.08
CA TYR A 44 -2.03 9.86 4.36
C TYR A 44 -1.26 8.59 4.04
N PRO A 45 0.09 8.59 4.03
CA PRO A 45 0.79 7.34 4.27
C PRO A 45 0.18 6.82 5.57
N ASP A 46 -0.52 5.70 5.46
CA ASP A 46 -0.73 4.72 6.51
C ASP A 46 -0.36 5.27 7.88
N LYS A 47 -1.35 5.86 8.59
CA LYS A 47 -1.24 5.89 10.04
C LYS A 47 -1.07 4.44 10.44
N GLU A 48 0.14 4.01 10.78
CA GLU A 48 0.38 2.66 11.28
C GLU A 48 -0.56 2.45 12.47
N GLN A 49 -1.64 1.72 12.24
CA GLN A 49 -2.70 1.48 13.23
C GLN A 49 -2.29 0.41 14.24
N ASN A 50 -1.11 -0.20 14.06
CA ASN A 50 -0.66 -1.33 14.86
C ASN A 50 0.05 -0.81 16.11
N GLY A 51 -0.65 -0.86 17.25
CA GLY A 51 -0.03 -0.59 18.55
C GLY A 51 1.07 -1.61 18.88
N PRO A 52 1.97 -1.31 19.83
CA PRO A 52 3.09 -2.18 20.20
C PRO A 52 2.71 -3.65 20.47
N ALA A 53 1.54 -3.89 21.07
CA ALA A 53 1.05 -5.23 21.35
C ALA A 53 0.76 -6.06 20.09
N GLN A 54 0.25 -5.43 19.02
CA GLN A 54 -0.05 -6.11 17.75
C GLN A 54 1.23 -6.46 17.00
N ILE A 55 2.24 -5.56 17.06
CA ILE A 55 3.57 -5.78 16.50
C ILE A 55 4.25 -6.97 17.20
N LEU A 56 4.23 -7.00 18.54
CA LEU A 56 4.84 -8.10 19.30
C LEU A 56 4.12 -9.43 19.10
N ALA A 57 2.79 -9.44 19.01
CA ALA A 57 2.04 -10.65 18.70
C ALA A 57 2.43 -11.22 17.33
N PHE A 58 2.50 -10.36 16.30
CA PHE A 58 2.94 -10.75 14.96
C PHE A 58 4.38 -11.29 14.96
N ALA A 59 5.28 -10.63 15.67
CA ALA A 59 6.67 -11.09 15.80
C ALA A 59 6.78 -12.47 16.47
N ASN A 60 5.99 -12.70 17.51
CA ASN A 60 5.93 -13.99 18.21
C ASN A 60 5.37 -15.10 17.33
N ASP A 61 4.32 -14.82 16.55
CA ASP A 61 3.73 -15.78 15.61
C ASP A 61 4.73 -16.20 14.52
N LEU A 62 5.63 -15.30 14.13
CA LEU A 62 6.73 -15.59 13.20
C LEU A 62 7.99 -16.17 13.86
N GLY A 63 8.03 -16.25 15.20
CA GLY A 63 9.19 -16.73 15.95
C GLY A 63 10.43 -15.84 15.83
N LEU A 64 10.26 -14.53 15.63
CA LEU A 64 11.37 -13.59 15.49
C LEU A 64 12.02 -13.32 16.86
N THR A 65 13.35 -13.42 16.91
CA THR A 65 14.13 -13.29 18.17
C THR A 65 15.03 -12.07 18.22
N PHE A 66 15.06 -11.26 17.16
CA PHE A 66 15.85 -10.02 17.12
C PHE A 66 15.04 -8.84 17.68
N ASP A 67 15.75 -7.76 18.01
CA ASP A 67 15.11 -6.55 18.53
C ASP A 67 14.21 -5.89 17.49
N ILE A 68 12.94 -5.71 17.83
CA ILE A 68 11.95 -5.03 16.99
C ILE A 68 11.61 -3.69 17.63
N LEU A 69 12.06 -2.62 16.97
CA LEU A 69 11.85 -1.25 17.41
C LEU A 69 10.63 -0.67 16.69
N HIS A 70 9.73 -0.03 17.44
CA HIS A 70 8.56 0.65 16.91
C HIS A 70 8.79 2.17 16.95
N ASP A 71 8.74 2.82 15.79
CA ASP A 71 8.90 4.26 15.63
C ASP A 71 7.59 4.93 15.18
N PRO A 72 6.63 5.15 16.11
CA PRO A 72 5.37 5.82 15.78
C PRO A 72 5.55 7.29 15.40
N SER A 73 6.73 7.87 15.65
CA SER A 73 7.04 9.26 15.32
C SER A 73 7.48 9.43 13.86
N GLY A 74 7.97 8.36 13.23
CA GLY A 74 8.57 8.39 11.89
C GLY A 74 9.94 9.07 11.83
N ALA A 75 10.58 9.35 12.97
CA ALA A 75 11.88 10.01 13.04
C ALA A 75 12.98 9.21 12.33
N ILE A 76 12.95 7.87 12.40
CA ILE A 76 13.90 6.99 11.70
C ILE A 76 13.65 7.07 10.20
N ARG A 77 12.38 7.01 9.78
CA ARG A 77 11.99 7.14 8.36
C ARG A 77 12.54 8.42 7.75
N GLN A 78 12.42 9.53 8.47
CA GLN A 78 12.94 10.83 8.04
C GLN A 78 14.47 10.87 8.04
N SER A 79 15.12 10.32 9.08
CA SER A 79 16.58 10.39 9.24
C SER A 79 17.33 9.54 8.20
N TYR A 80 16.72 8.45 7.74
CA TYR A 80 17.29 7.53 6.75
C TYR A 80 16.82 7.79 5.31
N ASP A 81 16.01 8.84 5.08
CA ASP A 81 15.37 9.14 3.80
C ASP A 81 14.67 7.91 3.18
N ILE A 82 13.83 7.26 3.98
CA ILE A 82 13.08 6.07 3.57
C ILE A 82 11.84 6.50 2.79
N PHE A 83 11.85 6.22 1.49
CA PHE A 83 10.78 6.61 0.56
C PHE A 83 9.70 5.53 0.44
N GLY A 84 10.01 4.28 0.79
CA GLY A 84 9.07 3.16 0.71
C GLY A 84 9.53 1.96 1.52
N VAL A 85 8.63 1.00 1.70
CA VAL A 85 8.91 -0.27 2.41
C VAL A 85 8.60 -1.46 1.49
N PRO A 86 9.32 -2.59 1.63
CA PRO A 86 10.45 -2.81 2.53
C PRO A 86 11.72 -2.12 2.03
N GLU A 87 12.57 -1.70 2.96
CA GLU A 87 13.89 -1.11 2.70
C GLU A 87 14.87 -1.61 3.77
N SER A 88 16.13 -1.86 3.41
CA SER A 88 17.13 -2.48 4.29
C SER A 88 18.49 -1.83 4.15
N TYR A 89 19.18 -1.68 5.28
CA TYR A 89 20.52 -1.12 5.37
C TYR A 89 21.45 -2.15 6.01
N LEU A 90 22.63 -2.33 5.43
CA LEU A 90 23.72 -3.12 6.00
C LEU A 90 24.75 -2.15 6.57
N ILE A 91 25.06 -2.32 7.85
CA ILE A 91 25.98 -1.48 8.61
C ILE A 91 27.17 -2.34 9.03
N ASP A 92 28.38 -1.83 8.84
CA ASP A 92 29.62 -2.51 9.27
C ASP A 92 29.92 -2.27 10.76
N ARG A 93 31.05 -2.81 11.23
CA ARG A 93 31.46 -2.71 12.64
C ARG A 93 31.83 -1.29 13.08
N ASP A 94 32.24 -0.45 12.14
CA ASP A 94 32.58 0.96 12.39
C ASP A 94 31.33 1.85 12.37
N GLY A 95 30.14 1.26 12.16
CA GLY A 95 28.87 1.97 12.12
C GLY A 95 28.59 2.63 10.76
N MET A 96 29.33 2.26 9.70
CA MET A 96 29.14 2.82 8.37
C MET A 96 28.12 2.00 7.58
N ILE A 97 27.25 2.69 6.83
CA ILE A 97 26.32 2.04 5.91
C ILE A 97 27.09 1.58 4.68
N VAL A 98 27.27 0.27 4.53
CA VAL A 98 28.00 -0.34 3.41
C VAL A 98 27.09 -0.81 2.28
N LYS A 99 25.79 -0.97 2.54
CA LYS A 99 24.79 -1.29 1.52
C LYS A 99 23.42 -0.74 1.90
N ARG A 100 22.71 -0.20 0.91
CA ARG A 100 21.29 0.18 0.98
C ARG A 100 20.52 -0.62 -0.09
N VAL A 101 19.38 -1.19 0.28
CA VAL A 101 18.53 -1.97 -0.61
C VAL A 101 17.09 -1.47 -0.52
N ILE A 102 16.59 -0.97 -1.64
CA ILE A 102 15.21 -0.49 -1.79
C ILE A 102 14.36 -1.62 -2.35
N GLY A 103 13.28 -1.98 -1.66
CA GLY A 103 12.39 -3.07 -2.04
C GLY A 103 12.80 -4.43 -1.51
N ALA A 104 12.03 -5.45 -1.89
CA ALA A 104 12.28 -6.83 -1.48
C ALA A 104 13.61 -7.35 -2.06
N ALA A 105 14.37 -8.07 -1.23
CA ALA A 105 15.66 -8.61 -1.62
C ALA A 105 15.76 -10.09 -1.24
N ASN A 106 16.42 -10.88 -2.10
CA ASN A 106 16.78 -12.26 -1.75
C ASN A 106 18.11 -12.27 -0.97
N TRP A 107 18.04 -12.21 0.35
CA TRP A 107 19.23 -12.22 1.21
C TRP A 107 19.96 -13.57 1.25
N GLU A 108 19.35 -14.64 0.74
CA GLU A 108 19.97 -15.97 0.61
C GLU A 108 20.84 -16.10 -0.66
N ASP A 109 20.85 -15.09 -1.53
CA ASP A 109 21.72 -15.09 -2.71
C ASP A 109 23.21 -15.17 -2.27
N PRO A 110 24.02 -16.05 -2.90
CA PRO A 110 25.45 -16.20 -2.57
C PRO A 110 26.23 -14.87 -2.54
N VAL A 111 25.86 -13.90 -3.36
CA VAL A 111 26.50 -12.57 -3.38
C VAL A 111 26.29 -11.82 -2.06
N ASN A 112 25.10 -11.92 -1.46
CA ASN A 112 24.79 -11.30 -0.18
C ASN A 112 25.50 -12.02 0.97
N GLU A 113 25.53 -13.35 0.93
CA GLU A 113 26.21 -14.16 1.93
C GLU A 113 27.71 -13.85 1.99
N VAL A 114 28.37 -13.79 0.82
CA VAL A 114 29.81 -13.46 0.74
C VAL A 114 30.10 -12.08 1.31
N LEU A 115 29.26 -11.08 1.00
CA LEU A 115 29.39 -9.74 1.56
C LEU A 115 29.29 -9.75 3.08
N ILE A 116 28.27 -10.40 3.64
CA ILE A 116 28.07 -10.48 5.10
C ILE A 116 29.26 -11.20 5.77
N ARG A 117 29.70 -12.33 5.22
CA ARG A 117 30.86 -13.08 5.77
C ARG A 117 32.13 -12.24 5.79
N ARG A 118 32.35 -11.43 4.75
CA ARG A 118 33.48 -10.49 4.69
C ARG A 118 33.40 -9.46 5.83
N LEU A 119 32.27 -8.80 6.00
CA LEU A 119 32.07 -7.80 7.07
C LEU A 119 32.22 -8.41 8.47
N LEU A 120 31.78 -9.66 8.65
CA LEU A 120 31.97 -10.38 9.90
C LEU A 120 33.43 -10.74 10.18
N SER A 121 34.29 -10.82 9.16
CA SER A 121 35.72 -11.13 9.30
C SER A 121 36.62 -9.91 9.47
N GLU A 122 36.06 -8.70 9.32
CA GLU A 122 36.79 -7.46 9.60
C GLU A 122 37.19 -7.40 11.09
N PRO A 123 38.31 -6.75 11.43
CA PRO A 123 38.87 -6.74 12.78
C PRO A 123 37.94 -6.11 13.84
#